data_AF-A0A8J9WRE0-F1
#
_entry.id   AF-A0A8J9WRE0-F1
#
_cell.length_a   1.000
_cell.length_b   1.000
_cell.length_c   1.000
_cell.angle_alpha   90.00
_cell.angle_beta   90.00
_cell.angle_gamma   90.00
#
_symmetry.space_group_name_H-M   'P 1'
#
loop_
_entity.id
_entity.type
_entity.pdbx_description
1 polymer ?
#
loop_
_entity_poly.entity_id
_entity_poly.type
_entity_poly.pdbx_seq_one_letter_code
_entity_poly.pdbx_strand_id
1 'polypeptide(L)'
;MLSSEYAPDTSSSPGWWTWVTLRVPLLGSPQLLQRIALTVVFLALARVGQFIPVPGVDFAALAKAAAGAAGGYIAGGVEDALGAESATMGIFQLGIGPYIDASWTLSLIFLLKIPREVYSHLQSLRRSGREGGAVIKMYTQIGSLLFAVVLGAKRAVELRPYATVTSGFLTNTMVTLVAGAMLLRFVCDQNEDYGLGDGISLLICAGMAAGYAAKLRQLPGLLVAAAVPAWKIAAASAACLALAYTAVYVTQIEKRLPLVYYKRRAQGQEAGKRRRPSVLPAKPPRTSDYLPLRITPSGMGPLLMASFVFYMLPQVVAFVHPLAAIAMASFLFNPTVLPWSFGLFVFLTMLLDFGSGNAAREMAEWMASVDAGVKGVSPGPFTEDFLVQQQGLMRFWGGLAVAGLAVAANLFDAACTRQLGASLNAITLIMITGFITTALRQAQSLMQLPRLARALARERELLSAA
;
A
#
# COMPACT_ATOMS: atom_id res chain seq x y z
N MET A 1 16.29 -24.47 35.26
CA MET A 1 17.11 -25.16 34.24
C MET A 1 16.34 -25.45 32.93
N LEU A 2 15.31 -24.68 32.56
CA LEU A 2 14.53 -24.88 31.31
C LEU A 2 14.52 -23.63 30.40
N SER A 3 15.49 -22.74 30.53
CA SER A 3 15.50 -21.46 29.80
C SER A 3 16.55 -21.39 28.68
N SER A 4 17.22 -22.49 28.30
CA SER A 4 18.28 -22.48 27.30
C SER A 4 17.78 -22.64 25.86
N GLU A 5 16.51 -22.99 25.63
CA GLU A 5 15.94 -23.12 24.27
C GLU A 5 15.18 -21.86 23.80
N TYR A 6 15.15 -20.80 24.60
CA TYR A 6 14.42 -19.56 24.31
C TYR A 6 15.33 -18.45 23.79
N ALA A 7 16.21 -18.78 22.84
CA ALA A 7 17.00 -17.80 22.11
C ALA A 7 16.47 -17.73 20.66
N PRO A 8 15.91 -16.59 20.21
CA PRO A 8 15.84 -16.33 18.79
C PRO A 8 17.27 -16.12 18.30
N ASP A 9 17.75 -16.97 17.38
CA ASP A 9 18.95 -16.71 16.60
C ASP A 9 18.76 -15.37 15.87
N THR A 10 19.32 -14.32 16.45
CA THR A 10 19.21 -12.92 16.01
C THR A 10 20.49 -12.44 15.34
N SER A 11 21.44 -13.35 15.05
CA SER A 11 22.74 -13.02 14.46
C SER A 11 22.77 -13.05 12.93
N SER A 12 21.74 -13.53 12.24
CA SER A 12 21.66 -13.40 10.80
C SER A 12 20.81 -12.20 10.41
N SER A 13 21.43 -11.18 9.81
CA SER A 13 20.73 -10.27 8.92
C SER A 13 19.80 -11.06 7.99
N PRO A 14 18.59 -10.56 7.66
CA PRO A 14 17.67 -11.31 6.81
C PRO A 14 18.26 -11.41 5.40
N GLY A 15 19.09 -12.42 5.18
CA GLY A 15 19.56 -12.83 3.88
C GLY A 15 18.37 -13.32 3.05
N TRP A 16 18.48 -13.15 1.74
CA TRP A 16 17.50 -13.60 0.74
C TRP A 16 17.13 -15.10 0.82
N TRP A 17 17.87 -15.90 1.58
CA TRP A 17 17.58 -17.30 1.91
C TRP A 17 16.46 -17.51 2.94
N THR A 18 16.13 -16.49 3.74
CA THR A 18 14.99 -16.56 4.70
C THR A 18 13.66 -16.86 4.00
N TRP A 19 13.56 -16.53 2.71
CA TRP A 19 12.41 -16.82 1.85
C TRP A 19 12.21 -18.33 1.61
N VAL A 20 13.29 -19.10 1.57
CA VAL A 20 13.24 -20.56 1.40
C VAL A 20 12.89 -21.24 2.73
N THR A 21 13.41 -20.73 3.85
CA THR A 21 13.13 -21.30 5.18
C THR A 21 11.76 -20.92 5.74
N LEU A 22 11.14 -19.83 5.25
CA LEU A 22 9.74 -19.44 5.57
C LEU A 22 8.69 -20.31 4.88
N ARG A 23 9.00 -21.02 3.78
CA ARG A 23 8.04 -21.92 3.10
C ARG A 23 7.60 -23.09 3.98
N VAL A 24 8.46 -23.57 4.87
CA VAL A 24 8.23 -24.79 5.67
C VAL A 24 7.21 -24.58 6.82
N PRO A 25 7.21 -23.47 7.58
CA PRO A 25 6.19 -23.24 8.62
C PRO A 25 4.84 -22.68 8.11
N LEU A 26 4.75 -22.15 6.87
CA LEU A 26 3.51 -21.59 6.29
C LEU A 26 2.40 -22.64 6.12
N LEU A 27 2.77 -23.90 5.87
CA LEU A 27 1.85 -25.02 5.67
C LEU A 27 1.43 -25.71 6.98
N GLY A 28 1.97 -25.30 8.13
CA GLY A 28 1.83 -26.03 9.39
C GLY A 28 0.58 -25.70 10.22
N SER A 29 -0.14 -24.60 9.95
CA SER A 29 -1.34 -24.22 10.70
C SER A 29 -2.61 -24.23 9.83
N PRO A 30 -3.65 -25.02 10.19
CA PRO A 30 -4.85 -25.15 9.36
C PRO A 30 -5.61 -23.82 9.22
N GLN A 31 -5.56 -22.97 10.25
CA GLN A 31 -6.19 -21.64 10.23
C GLN A 31 -5.54 -20.69 9.22
N LEU A 32 -4.21 -20.74 9.05
CA LEU A 32 -3.51 -19.87 8.09
C LEU A 32 -3.79 -20.34 6.66
N LEU A 33 -3.78 -21.65 6.43
CA LEU A 33 -4.10 -22.23 5.12
C LEU A 33 -5.54 -21.89 4.70
N GLN A 34 -6.50 -21.94 5.63
CA GLN A 34 -7.88 -21.55 5.34
C GLN A 34 -7.97 -20.07 4.92
N ARG A 35 -7.30 -19.17 5.64
CA ARG A 35 -7.25 -17.74 5.28
C ARG A 35 -6.61 -17.49 3.93
N ILE A 36 -5.48 -18.15 3.64
CA ILE A 36 -4.80 -18.06 2.35
C ILE A 36 -5.70 -18.59 1.22
N ALA A 37 -6.35 -19.74 1.43
CA ALA A 37 -7.26 -20.33 0.44
C ALA A 37 -8.44 -19.38 0.16
N LEU A 38 -9.05 -18.80 1.19
CA LEU A 38 -10.12 -17.81 1.03
C LEU A 38 -9.64 -16.58 0.25
N THR A 39 -8.45 -16.06 0.56
CA THR A 39 -7.86 -14.94 -0.20
C THR A 39 -7.66 -15.29 -1.68
N VAL A 40 -7.17 -16.48 -2.00
CA VAL A 40 -7.03 -16.93 -3.39
C VAL A 40 -8.39 -17.04 -4.09
N VAL A 41 -9.42 -17.53 -3.40
CA VAL A 41 -10.79 -17.60 -3.93
C VAL A 41 -11.33 -16.19 -4.22
N PHE A 42 -11.15 -15.22 -3.31
CA PHE A 42 -11.59 -13.85 -3.54
C PHE A 42 -10.85 -13.19 -4.71
N LEU A 43 -9.54 -13.41 -4.85
CA LEU A 43 -8.78 -12.94 -6.01
C LEU A 43 -9.23 -13.60 -7.32
N ALA A 44 -9.53 -14.89 -7.28
CA ALA A 44 -10.06 -15.61 -8.44
C ALA A 44 -11.44 -15.07 -8.84
N LEU A 45 -12.31 -14.76 -7.88
CA LEU A 45 -13.62 -14.16 -8.14
C LEU A 45 -13.49 -12.75 -8.75
N ALA A 46 -12.54 -11.95 -8.25
CA ALA A 46 -12.20 -10.67 -8.86
C ALA A 46 -11.73 -10.81 -10.31
N ARG A 47 -11.04 -11.90 -10.67
CA ARG A 47 -10.64 -12.19 -12.06
C ARG A 47 -11.79 -12.68 -12.92
N VAL A 48 -12.61 -13.58 -12.41
CA VAL A 48 -13.78 -14.09 -13.15
C VAL A 48 -14.70 -12.93 -13.57
N GLY A 49 -14.90 -11.94 -12.71
CA GLY A 49 -15.72 -10.77 -13.06
C GLY A 49 -15.11 -9.83 -14.12
N GLN A 50 -13.82 -9.96 -14.45
CA GLN A 50 -13.23 -9.27 -15.61
C GLN A 50 -13.61 -9.95 -16.94
N PHE A 51 -13.99 -11.22 -16.90
CA PHE A 51 -14.43 -11.97 -18.09
C PHE A 51 -15.94 -11.87 -18.35
N ILE A 52 -16.72 -11.35 -17.40
CA ILE A 52 -18.16 -11.18 -17.60
C ILE A 52 -18.40 -9.93 -18.45
N PRO A 53 -18.90 -10.05 -19.68
CA PRO A 53 -19.02 -8.92 -20.60
C PRO A 53 -20.06 -7.89 -20.13
N VAL A 54 -19.76 -6.61 -20.36
CA VAL A 54 -20.73 -5.52 -20.18
C VAL A 54 -21.84 -5.65 -21.24
N PRO A 55 -23.12 -5.59 -20.85
CA PRO A 55 -24.22 -5.71 -21.80
C PRO A 55 -24.24 -4.54 -22.79
N GLY A 56 -24.35 -4.85 -24.09
CA GLY A 56 -24.51 -3.87 -25.16
C GLY A 56 -23.22 -3.37 -25.83
N VAL A 57 -22.06 -3.96 -25.53
CA VAL A 57 -20.76 -3.63 -26.15
C VAL A 57 -20.38 -4.69 -27.19
N ASP A 58 -19.93 -4.25 -28.38
CA ASP A 58 -19.30 -5.14 -29.36
C ASP A 58 -17.80 -5.32 -29.06
N PHE A 59 -17.45 -6.50 -28.53
CA PHE A 59 -16.07 -6.87 -28.22
C PHE A 59 -15.18 -7.03 -29.45
N ALA A 60 -15.75 -7.36 -30.63
CA ALA A 60 -14.96 -7.53 -31.85
C ALA A 60 -14.52 -6.18 -32.43
N ALA A 61 -15.42 -5.18 -32.40
CA ALA A 61 -15.09 -3.81 -32.77
C ALA A 61 -14.07 -3.19 -31.81
N LEU A 62 -14.22 -3.45 -30.51
CA LEU A 62 -13.29 -2.98 -29.49
C LEU A 62 -11.91 -3.63 -29.62
N ALA A 63 -11.82 -4.94 -29.83
CA ALA A 63 -10.54 -5.64 -30.00
C ALA A 63 -9.78 -5.12 -31.23
N LYS A 64 -10.49 -4.79 -32.31
CA LYS A 64 -9.91 -4.16 -33.51
C LYS A 64 -9.44 -2.73 -33.24
N ALA A 65 -10.20 -1.95 -32.47
CA ALA A 65 -9.80 -0.61 -32.06
C ALA A 65 -8.58 -0.63 -31.14
N ALA A 66 -8.51 -1.58 -30.20
CA ALA A 66 -7.35 -1.78 -29.32
C ALA A 66 -6.09 -2.21 -30.10
N ALA A 67 -6.25 -3.04 -31.14
CA ALA A 67 -5.14 -3.43 -32.03
C ALA A 67 -4.68 -2.29 -32.95
N GLY A 68 -5.58 -1.40 -33.39
CA GLY A 68 -5.26 -0.25 -34.23
C GLY A 68 -4.73 0.98 -33.45
N ALA A 69 -5.11 1.12 -32.18
CA ALA A 69 -4.72 2.23 -31.31
C ALA A 69 -3.42 1.98 -30.54
N ALA A 70 -2.43 1.30 -31.15
CA ALA A 70 -1.10 1.05 -30.57
C ALA A 70 -0.26 2.31 -30.25
N GLY A 71 -0.84 3.52 -30.40
CA GLY A 71 -0.21 4.81 -30.04
C GLY A 71 -1.16 5.83 -29.41
N GLY A 72 -2.36 5.43 -28.97
CA GLY A 72 -3.34 6.34 -28.38
C GLY A 72 -3.13 6.52 -26.87
N TYR A 73 -2.51 7.63 -26.48
CA TYR A 73 -2.22 8.11 -25.11
C TYR A 73 -3.42 8.29 -24.15
N ILE A 74 -4.57 7.66 -24.41
CA ILE A 74 -5.83 7.89 -23.69
C ILE A 74 -6.28 6.69 -22.84
N ALA A 75 -5.51 5.60 -22.81
CA ALA A 75 -5.57 4.60 -21.73
C ALA A 75 -4.72 5.11 -20.56
N GLY A 76 -5.33 5.93 -19.70
CA GLY A 76 -4.63 6.73 -18.70
C GLY A 76 -3.89 5.89 -17.65
N GLY A 77 -2.55 5.99 -17.68
CA GLY A 77 -1.52 5.76 -16.64
C GLY A 77 -1.81 5.01 -15.34
N VAL A 78 -2.94 5.24 -14.66
CA VAL A 78 -3.34 4.49 -13.44
C VAL A 78 -3.87 3.12 -13.80
N GLU A 79 -4.66 2.99 -14.86
CA GLU A 79 -5.20 1.69 -15.30
C GLU A 79 -4.08 0.78 -15.83
N ASP A 80 -3.13 1.36 -16.58
CA ASP A 80 -1.91 0.69 -17.03
C ASP A 80 -0.95 0.37 -15.87
N ALA A 81 -0.88 1.21 -14.84
CA ALA A 81 -0.08 0.96 -13.64
C ALA A 81 -0.72 -0.05 -12.68
N LEU A 82 -2.06 -0.12 -12.63
CA LEU A 82 -2.82 -1.10 -11.84
C LEU A 82 -3.03 -2.44 -12.56
N GLY A 83 -2.55 -2.55 -13.81
CA GLY A 83 -2.55 -3.79 -14.58
C GLY A 83 -3.91 -4.16 -15.19
N ALA A 84 -4.75 -3.19 -15.49
CA ALA A 84 -5.99 -3.42 -16.22
C ALA A 84 -5.68 -3.86 -17.65
N GLU A 85 -6.09 -5.07 -18.04
CA GLU A 85 -6.02 -5.54 -19.42
C GLU A 85 -7.02 -4.74 -20.25
N SER A 86 -6.52 -3.81 -21.06
CA SER A 86 -7.30 -3.00 -22.01
C SER A 86 -8.15 -3.84 -22.99
N ALA A 87 -7.88 -5.15 -23.12
CA ALA A 87 -8.50 -6.03 -24.11
C ALA A 87 -9.79 -6.75 -23.64
N THR A 88 -10.10 -6.81 -22.34
CA THR A 88 -11.30 -7.51 -21.84
C THR A 88 -12.16 -6.58 -20.98
N MET A 89 -13.20 -5.99 -21.59
CA MET A 89 -14.17 -5.14 -20.90
C MET A 89 -15.18 -5.95 -20.10
N GLY A 90 -14.78 -6.32 -18.89
CA GLY A 90 -15.68 -6.96 -17.94
C GLY A 90 -16.57 -5.98 -17.16
N ILE A 91 -17.54 -6.50 -16.40
CA ILE A 91 -18.35 -5.72 -15.44
C ILE A 91 -17.45 -5.03 -14.38
N PHE A 92 -16.25 -5.58 -14.11
CA PHE A 92 -15.26 -4.99 -13.20
C PHE A 92 -14.27 -4.03 -13.87
N GLN A 93 -14.65 -3.39 -14.98
CA GLN A 93 -13.75 -2.51 -15.71
C GLN A 93 -13.23 -1.31 -14.88
N LEU A 94 -14.08 -0.72 -14.03
CA LEU A 94 -13.66 0.35 -13.11
C LEU A 94 -12.68 -0.13 -12.03
N GLY A 95 -12.60 -1.45 -11.80
CA GLY A 95 -11.79 -2.05 -10.76
C GLY A 95 -12.10 -1.48 -9.36
N ILE A 96 -11.07 -1.44 -8.53
CA ILE A 96 -11.12 -0.84 -7.19
C ILE A 96 -10.70 0.65 -7.20
N GLY A 97 -10.42 1.20 -8.39
CA GLY A 97 -9.98 2.59 -8.60
C GLY A 97 -10.85 3.63 -7.89
N PRO A 98 -12.19 3.63 -8.07
CA PRO A 98 -13.06 4.59 -7.40
C PRO A 98 -12.94 4.61 -5.87
N TYR A 99 -12.65 3.46 -5.25
CA TYR A 99 -12.43 3.39 -3.82
C TYR A 99 -11.06 3.95 -3.41
N ILE A 100 -10.01 3.61 -4.17
CA ILE A 100 -8.66 4.18 -3.97
C ILE A 100 -8.73 5.71 -4.06
N ASP A 101 -9.42 6.20 -5.10
CA ASP A 101 -9.58 7.62 -5.37
C ASP A 101 -10.34 8.32 -4.25
N ALA A 102 -11.42 7.71 -3.75
CA ALA A 102 -12.16 8.24 -2.61
C ALA A 102 -11.32 8.28 -1.32
N SER A 103 -10.57 7.20 -1.04
CA SER A 103 -9.71 7.11 0.15
C SER A 103 -8.60 8.16 0.13
N TRP A 104 -7.94 8.36 -1.01
CA TRP A 104 -6.91 9.39 -1.15
C TRP A 104 -7.48 10.80 -1.17
N THR A 105 -8.65 11.01 -1.77
CA THR A 105 -9.34 12.30 -1.74
C THR A 105 -9.70 12.69 -0.30
N LEU A 106 -10.25 11.75 0.48
CA LEU A 106 -10.50 11.98 1.90
C LEU A 106 -9.20 12.29 2.63
N SER A 107 -8.14 11.51 2.41
CA SER A 107 -6.80 11.75 2.99
C SER A 107 -6.26 13.16 2.67
N LEU A 108 -6.50 13.65 1.45
CA LEU A 108 -6.17 15.02 1.05
C LEU A 108 -7.00 16.05 1.83
N ILE A 109 -8.31 15.84 1.95
CA ILE A 109 -9.22 16.72 2.69
C ILE A 109 -8.82 16.80 4.18
N PHE A 110 -8.45 15.67 4.80
CA PHE A 110 -7.92 15.63 6.16
C PHE A 110 -6.71 16.55 6.34
N LEU A 111 -5.81 16.58 5.35
CA LEU A 111 -4.56 17.34 5.41
C LEU A 111 -4.75 18.83 5.10
N LEU A 112 -5.55 19.16 4.08
CA LEU A 112 -5.79 20.54 3.65
C LEU A 112 -6.54 21.37 4.70
N LYS A 113 -7.06 20.74 5.77
CA LYS A 113 -7.79 21.40 6.88
C LYS A 113 -8.95 22.28 6.39
N ILE A 114 -9.48 21.95 5.22
CA ILE A 114 -10.58 22.67 4.58
C ILE A 114 -11.69 21.64 4.35
N PRO A 115 -12.87 21.79 4.97
CA PRO A 115 -13.30 22.80 5.95
C PRO A 115 -12.75 22.56 7.38
N ARG A 116 -12.52 23.63 8.16
CA ARG A 116 -12.10 23.55 9.58
C ARG A 116 -13.07 22.75 10.46
N GLU A 117 -14.36 22.78 10.11
CA GLU A 117 -15.44 22.07 10.81
C GLU A 117 -15.40 20.55 10.56
N VAL A 118 -15.08 20.15 9.33
CA VAL A 118 -14.89 18.74 8.97
C VAL A 118 -13.65 18.20 9.67
N TYR A 119 -12.57 18.99 9.77
CA TYR A 119 -11.37 18.61 10.49
C TYR A 119 -11.62 18.37 11.99
N SER A 120 -12.37 19.24 12.68
CA SER A 120 -12.64 19.06 14.11
C SER A 120 -13.54 17.85 14.39
N HIS A 121 -14.56 17.62 13.57
CA HIS A 121 -15.45 16.46 13.67
C HIS A 121 -14.70 15.15 13.36
N LEU A 122 -13.84 15.16 12.35
CA LEU A 122 -13.04 13.98 12.02
C LEU A 122 -11.95 13.70 13.06
N GLN A 123 -11.41 14.74 13.71
CA GLN A 123 -10.45 14.57 14.81
C GLN A 123 -11.13 13.99 16.06
N SER A 124 -12.38 14.36 16.36
CA SER A 124 -13.13 13.72 17.44
C SER A 124 -13.48 12.26 17.13
N LEU A 125 -13.80 11.96 15.87
CA LEU A 125 -13.98 10.59 15.39
C LEU A 125 -12.69 9.78 15.53
N ARG A 126 -11.52 10.31 15.12
CA ARG A 126 -10.25 9.58 15.37
C ARG A 126 -9.99 9.32 16.86
N ARG A 127 -10.42 10.23 17.74
CA ARG A 127 -10.31 10.04 19.20
C ARG A 127 -11.26 8.99 19.77
N SER A 128 -12.38 8.68 19.10
CA SER A 128 -13.30 7.63 19.56
C SER A 128 -12.82 6.20 19.23
N GLY A 129 -11.60 6.05 18.71
CA GLY A 129 -10.95 4.76 18.52
C GLY A 129 -11.68 3.89 17.50
N ARG A 130 -12.24 2.76 17.96
CA ARG A 130 -12.90 1.77 17.08
C ARG A 130 -14.16 2.31 16.40
N GLU A 131 -14.97 3.09 17.11
CA GLU A 131 -16.24 3.61 16.57
C GLU A 131 -15.98 4.64 15.46
N GLY A 132 -15.02 5.55 15.66
CA GLY A 132 -14.70 6.54 14.65
C GLY A 132 -14.00 5.97 13.42
N GLY A 133 -13.23 4.89 13.58
CA GLY A 133 -12.69 4.14 12.44
C GLY A 133 -13.79 3.61 11.51
N ALA A 134 -14.88 3.07 12.07
CA ALA A 134 -16.02 2.59 11.29
C ALA A 134 -16.72 3.72 10.52
N VAL A 135 -16.87 4.89 11.16
CA VAL A 135 -17.46 6.07 10.50
C VAL A 135 -16.58 6.60 9.37
N ILE A 136 -15.25 6.64 9.54
CA ILE A 136 -14.33 7.02 8.46
C ILE A 136 -14.42 6.02 7.30
N LYS A 137 -14.54 4.72 7.59
CA LYS A 137 -14.77 3.69 6.56
C LYS A 137 -16.09 3.95 5.82
N MET A 138 -17.17 4.33 6.53
CA MET A 138 -18.45 4.69 5.92
C MET A 138 -18.35 5.91 5.00
N TYR A 139 -17.65 6.98 5.41
CA TYR A 139 -17.43 8.14 4.54
C TYR A 139 -16.65 7.77 3.27
N THR A 140 -15.65 6.89 3.39
CA THR A 140 -14.88 6.39 2.25
C THR A 140 -15.74 5.56 1.31
N GLN A 141 -16.66 4.75 1.84
CA GLN A 141 -17.63 4.00 1.05
C GLN A 141 -18.55 4.92 0.24
N ILE A 142 -19.14 5.93 0.89
CA ILE A 142 -20.03 6.88 0.22
C ILE A 142 -19.25 7.68 -0.85
N GLY A 143 -18.03 8.10 -0.53
CA GLY A 143 -17.15 8.74 -1.50
C GLY A 143 -16.87 7.84 -2.71
N SER A 144 -16.59 6.54 -2.48
CA SER A 144 -16.31 5.60 -3.55
C SER A 144 -17.50 5.40 -4.50
N LEU A 145 -18.73 5.47 -4.00
CA LEU A 145 -19.93 5.43 -4.83
C LEU A 145 -20.02 6.65 -5.75
N LEU A 146 -19.76 7.85 -5.21
CA LEU A 146 -19.76 9.09 -5.99
C LEU A 146 -18.70 9.05 -7.09
N PHE A 147 -17.47 8.62 -6.77
CA PHE A 147 -16.41 8.46 -7.76
C PHE A 147 -16.76 7.40 -8.81
N ALA A 148 -17.37 6.27 -8.40
CA ALA A 148 -17.76 5.21 -9.33
C ALA A 148 -18.83 5.70 -10.33
N VAL A 149 -19.77 6.54 -9.89
CA VAL A 149 -20.78 7.18 -10.74
C VAL A 149 -20.11 8.08 -11.78
N VAL A 150 -19.18 8.95 -11.36
CA VAL A 150 -18.48 9.87 -12.27
C VAL A 150 -17.59 9.12 -13.27
N LEU A 151 -16.76 8.20 -12.78
CA LEU A 151 -15.87 7.38 -13.62
C LEU A 151 -16.66 6.44 -14.54
N GLY A 152 -17.76 5.87 -14.04
CA GLY A 152 -18.66 5.02 -14.81
C GLY A 152 -19.36 5.77 -15.93
N ALA A 153 -19.83 7.00 -15.67
CA ALA A 153 -20.40 7.87 -16.70
C ALA A 153 -19.37 8.24 -17.77
N LYS A 154 -18.15 8.62 -17.36
CA LYS A 154 -17.02 8.88 -18.28
C LYS A 154 -16.78 7.68 -19.19
N ARG A 155 -16.65 6.48 -18.60
CA ARG A 155 -16.35 5.26 -19.34
C ARG A 155 -17.50 4.87 -20.29
N ALA A 156 -18.74 5.03 -19.86
CA ALA A 156 -19.92 4.79 -20.69
C ALA A 156 -19.96 5.71 -21.94
N VAL A 157 -19.50 6.97 -21.82
CA VAL A 157 -19.36 7.88 -22.96
C VAL A 157 -18.26 7.43 -23.92
N GLU A 158 -17.10 7.00 -23.40
CA GLU A 158 -15.99 6.46 -24.22
C GLU A 158 -16.36 5.15 -24.94
N LEU A 159 -17.27 4.38 -24.37
CA LEU A 159 -17.80 3.12 -24.88
C LEU A 159 -18.90 3.28 -25.94
N ARG A 160 -19.53 4.46 -26.00
CA ARG A 160 -20.63 4.76 -26.94
C ARG A 160 -20.34 4.42 -28.41
N PRO A 161 -19.15 4.66 -29.00
CA PRO A 161 -18.89 4.30 -30.40
C PRO A 161 -18.85 2.78 -30.66
N TYR A 162 -18.76 1.96 -29.61
CA TYR A 162 -18.72 0.49 -29.71
C TYR A 162 -20.03 -0.18 -29.25
N ALA A 163 -21.09 0.62 -29.07
CA ALA A 163 -22.38 0.13 -28.59
C ALA A 163 -23.18 -0.54 -29.72
N THR A 164 -23.72 -1.73 -29.45
CA THR A 164 -24.64 -2.42 -30.37
C THR A 164 -26.07 -1.89 -30.26
N VAL A 165 -26.42 -1.27 -29.13
CA VAL A 165 -27.74 -0.70 -28.84
C VAL A 165 -27.59 0.77 -28.46
N THR A 166 -28.33 1.67 -29.12
CA THR A 166 -28.20 3.13 -28.95
C THR A 166 -29.13 3.72 -27.89
N SER A 167 -30.27 3.09 -27.60
CA SER A 167 -31.22 3.58 -26.57
C SER A 167 -30.89 2.99 -25.20
N GLY A 168 -30.70 3.83 -24.18
CA GLY A 168 -30.46 3.41 -22.80
C GLY A 168 -29.08 2.79 -22.49
N PHE A 169 -28.17 2.72 -23.47
CA PHE A 169 -26.85 2.12 -23.28
C PHE A 169 -25.99 2.86 -22.25
N LEU A 170 -25.99 4.19 -22.25
CA LEU A 170 -25.20 4.97 -21.30
C LEU A 170 -25.60 4.69 -19.84
N THR A 171 -26.90 4.70 -19.55
CA THR A 171 -27.41 4.49 -18.19
C THR A 171 -27.23 3.04 -17.75
N ASN A 172 -27.52 2.06 -18.63
CA ASN A 172 -27.33 0.65 -18.31
C ASN A 172 -25.84 0.30 -18.09
N THR A 173 -24.96 0.81 -18.95
CA THR A 173 -23.51 0.62 -18.83
C THR A 173 -22.97 1.28 -17.57
N MET A 174 -23.40 2.50 -17.27
CA MET A 174 -23.00 3.19 -16.04
C MET A 174 -23.44 2.42 -14.79
N VAL A 175 -24.70 1.98 -14.71
CA VAL A 175 -25.22 1.23 -13.55
C VAL A 175 -24.50 -0.11 -13.39
N THR A 176 -24.26 -0.84 -14.48
CA THR A 176 -23.54 -2.13 -14.44
C THR A 176 -22.09 -1.95 -13.98
N LEU A 177 -21.39 -0.92 -14.48
CA LEU A 177 -20.03 -0.61 -14.05
C LEU A 177 -19.97 -0.19 -12.58
N VAL A 178 -20.90 0.66 -12.13
CA VAL A 178 -21.00 1.09 -10.71
C VAL A 178 -21.28 -0.11 -9.80
N ALA A 179 -22.23 -0.97 -10.18
CA ALA A 179 -22.54 -2.19 -9.45
C ALA A 179 -21.33 -3.13 -9.38
N GLY A 180 -20.58 -3.26 -10.48
CA GLY A 180 -19.34 -4.01 -10.55
C GLY A 180 -18.27 -3.51 -9.57
N ALA A 181 -18.04 -2.20 -9.54
CA ALA A 181 -17.07 -1.58 -8.62
C ALA A 181 -17.47 -1.78 -7.15
N MET A 182 -18.76 -1.64 -6.82
CA MET A 182 -19.27 -1.84 -5.46
C MET A 182 -19.19 -3.32 -5.02
N LEU A 183 -19.48 -4.26 -5.93
CA LEU A 183 -19.32 -5.69 -5.68
C LEU A 183 -17.86 -6.06 -5.44
N LEU A 184 -16.94 -5.55 -6.26
CA LEU A 184 -15.51 -5.82 -6.09
C LEU A 184 -14.99 -5.27 -4.74
N ARG A 185 -15.45 -4.07 -4.36
CA ARG A 185 -15.16 -3.48 -3.06
C ARG A 185 -15.72 -4.30 -1.90
N PHE A 186 -16.93 -4.83 -2.04
CA PHE A 186 -17.51 -5.76 -1.06
C PHE A 186 -16.66 -7.04 -0.92
N VAL A 187 -16.19 -7.61 -2.04
CA VAL A 187 -15.27 -8.77 -2.02
C VAL A 187 -13.97 -8.45 -1.28
N CYS A 188 -13.42 -7.24 -1.45
CA CYS A 188 -12.24 -6.82 -0.70
C CYS A 188 -12.48 -6.74 0.81
N ASP A 189 -13.63 -6.22 1.25
CA ASP A 189 -14.00 -6.19 2.66
C ASP A 189 -14.11 -7.61 3.24
N GLN A 190 -14.74 -8.53 2.51
CA GLN A 190 -14.81 -9.94 2.94
C GLN A 190 -13.42 -10.58 3.04
N ASN A 191 -12.51 -10.22 2.13
CA ASN A 191 -11.12 -10.67 2.22
C ASN A 191 -10.37 -10.05 3.41
N GLU A 192 -10.68 -8.83 3.81
CA GLU A 192 -10.11 -8.19 5.00
C GLU A 192 -10.54 -8.92 6.29
N ASP A 193 -11.81 -9.33 6.38
CA ASP A 193 -12.37 -10.00 7.56
C ASP A 193 -11.93 -11.47 7.68
N TYR A 194 -12.01 -12.22 6.57
CA TYR A 194 -11.79 -13.67 6.56
C TYR A 194 -10.45 -14.11 5.98
N GLY A 195 -9.78 -13.25 5.23
CA GLY A 195 -8.56 -13.56 4.50
C GLY A 195 -7.28 -13.20 5.25
N LEU A 196 -6.23 -12.99 4.46
CA LEU A 196 -4.90 -12.59 4.91
C LEU A 196 -4.55 -11.18 4.40
N GLY A 197 -4.30 -10.28 5.34
CA GLY A 197 -3.85 -8.92 5.08
C GLY A 197 -4.96 -7.95 4.68
N ASP A 198 -4.57 -6.79 4.13
CA ASP A 198 -5.53 -5.81 3.61
C ASP A 198 -6.01 -6.23 2.22
N GLY A 199 -7.30 -6.55 2.12
CA GLY A 199 -7.92 -7.07 0.91
C GLY A 199 -7.80 -6.15 -0.29
N ILE A 200 -7.85 -4.82 -0.09
CA ILE A 200 -7.71 -3.84 -1.16
C ILE A 200 -6.27 -3.81 -1.67
N SER A 201 -5.29 -3.73 -0.76
CA SER A 201 -3.87 -3.73 -1.13
C SER A 201 -3.46 -4.98 -1.89
N LEU A 202 -4.01 -6.14 -1.51
CA LEU A 202 -3.66 -7.43 -2.09
C LEU A 202 -4.32 -7.62 -3.47
N LEU A 203 -5.54 -7.10 -3.66
CA LEU A 203 -6.18 -7.02 -4.97
C LEU A 203 -5.37 -6.12 -5.92
N ILE A 204 -4.96 -4.94 -5.46
CA ILE A 204 -4.11 -4.00 -6.23
C ILE A 204 -2.81 -4.70 -6.64
N CYS A 205 -2.13 -5.34 -5.70
CA CYS A 205 -0.90 -6.07 -5.96
C CYS A 205 -1.09 -7.19 -7.00
N ALA A 206 -2.18 -7.96 -6.91
CA ALA A 206 -2.50 -9.00 -7.88
C ALA A 206 -2.82 -8.44 -9.27
N GLY A 207 -3.48 -7.27 -9.35
CA GLY A 207 -3.71 -6.54 -10.60
C GLY A 207 -2.41 -6.13 -11.26
N MET A 208 -1.58 -5.39 -10.53
CA MET A 208 -0.25 -4.95 -10.98
C MET A 208 0.62 -6.12 -11.43
N ALA A 209 0.63 -7.22 -10.67
CA ALA A 209 1.43 -8.40 -10.99
C ALA A 209 1.02 -9.06 -12.31
N ALA A 210 -0.27 -9.14 -12.63
CA ALA A 210 -0.70 -9.69 -13.92
C ALA A 210 -0.43 -8.74 -15.08
N GLY A 211 -0.65 -7.43 -14.90
CA GLY A 211 -0.30 -6.45 -15.93
C GLY A 211 1.19 -6.48 -16.25
N TYR A 212 2.03 -6.57 -15.21
CA TYR A 212 3.46 -6.74 -15.37
C TYR A 212 3.83 -8.07 -16.05
N ALA A 213 3.17 -9.18 -15.68
CA ALA A 213 3.36 -10.47 -16.33
C ALA A 213 2.98 -10.46 -17.82
N ALA A 214 1.91 -9.75 -18.20
CA ALA A 214 1.52 -9.59 -19.59
C ALA A 214 2.59 -8.83 -20.39
N LYS A 215 3.17 -7.76 -19.83
CA LYS A 215 4.30 -7.04 -20.45
C LYS A 215 5.54 -7.93 -20.59
N LEU A 216 5.87 -8.73 -19.59
CA LEU A 216 6.98 -9.67 -19.66
C LEU A 216 6.80 -10.70 -20.79
N ARG A 217 5.57 -11.17 -21.04
CA ARG A 217 5.28 -12.11 -22.15
C ARG A 217 5.48 -11.50 -23.53
N GLN A 218 5.47 -10.18 -23.66
CA GLN A 218 5.73 -9.50 -24.93
C GLN A 218 7.23 -9.39 -25.25
N LEU A 219 8.11 -9.44 -24.23
CA LEU A 219 9.56 -9.28 -24.40
C LEU A 219 10.21 -10.33 -25.32
N PRO A 220 9.89 -11.64 -25.25
CA PRO A 220 10.42 -12.62 -26.18
C PRO A 220 10.01 -12.35 -27.63
N GLY A 221 8.80 -11.81 -27.86
CA GLY A 221 8.35 -11.44 -29.20
C GLY A 221 9.23 -10.36 -29.85
N LEU A 222 9.72 -9.41 -29.04
CA LEU A 222 10.65 -8.37 -29.49
C LEU A 222 12.04 -8.91 -29.86
N LEU A 223 12.47 -10.01 -29.22
CA LEU A 223 13.72 -10.72 -29.59
C LEU A 223 13.58 -11.43 -30.93
N VAL A 224 12.46 -12.15 -31.12
CA VAL A 224 12.21 -12.93 -32.34
C VAL A 224 12.02 -12.01 -33.55
N ALA A 225 11.41 -10.84 -33.37
CA ALA A 225 11.28 -9.82 -34.40
C ALA A 225 12.62 -9.13 -34.77
N ALA A 226 13.74 -9.51 -34.14
CA ALA A 226 15.08 -8.93 -34.31
C ALA A 226 15.17 -7.40 -34.15
N ALA A 227 14.15 -6.78 -33.54
CA ALA A 227 14.08 -5.33 -33.39
C ALA A 227 15.10 -4.79 -32.37
N VAL A 228 15.55 -5.63 -31.43
CA VAL A 228 16.44 -5.22 -30.33
C VAL A 228 17.52 -6.28 -30.06
N PRO A 229 18.80 -5.91 -29.90
CA PRO A 229 19.85 -6.87 -29.57
C PRO A 229 19.68 -7.46 -28.16
N ALA A 230 19.92 -8.78 -28.03
CA ALA A 230 19.67 -9.54 -26.79
C ALA A 230 20.38 -8.99 -25.55
N TRP A 231 21.57 -8.40 -25.70
CA TRP A 231 22.33 -7.81 -24.59
C TRP A 231 21.59 -6.62 -23.95
N LYS A 232 20.82 -5.83 -24.71
CA LYS A 232 20.03 -4.71 -24.17
C LYS A 232 18.88 -5.20 -23.31
N ILE A 233 18.27 -6.32 -23.69
CA ILE A 233 17.19 -6.95 -22.91
C ILE A 233 17.76 -7.55 -21.63
N ALA A 234 18.90 -8.23 -21.70
CA ALA A 234 19.61 -8.71 -20.52
C ALA A 234 19.97 -7.56 -19.57
N ALA A 235 20.55 -6.46 -20.08
CA ALA A 235 20.88 -5.28 -19.29
C ALA A 235 19.65 -4.63 -18.66
N ALA A 236 18.55 -4.49 -19.41
CA ALA A 236 17.29 -3.95 -18.89
C ALA A 236 16.72 -4.85 -17.77
N SER A 237 16.72 -6.17 -17.96
CA SER A 237 16.26 -7.10 -16.94
C SER A 237 17.09 -7.04 -15.64
N ALA A 238 18.43 -6.95 -15.77
CA ALA A 238 19.34 -6.83 -14.64
C ALA A 238 19.14 -5.51 -13.88
N ALA A 239 18.99 -4.40 -14.60
CA ALA A 239 18.69 -3.10 -14.02
C ALA A 239 17.32 -3.08 -13.31
N CYS A 240 16.32 -3.75 -13.87
CA CYS A 240 14.99 -3.87 -13.26
C CYS A 240 15.05 -4.65 -11.93
N LEU A 241 15.82 -5.75 -11.88
CA LEU A 241 16.08 -6.51 -10.65
C LEU A 241 16.85 -5.67 -9.62
N ALA A 242 17.83 -4.88 -10.06
CA ALA A 242 18.57 -3.98 -9.16
C ALA A 242 17.66 -2.91 -8.55
N LEU A 243 16.73 -2.33 -9.32
CA LEU A 243 15.72 -1.39 -8.82
C LEU A 243 14.80 -2.06 -7.79
N ALA A 244 14.29 -3.26 -8.09
CA ALA A 244 13.46 -4.02 -7.15
C ALA A 244 14.20 -4.35 -5.85
N TYR A 245 15.46 -4.78 -5.94
CA TYR A 245 16.31 -5.04 -4.76
C TYR A 245 16.50 -3.78 -3.92
N THR A 246 16.79 -2.65 -4.57
CA THR A 246 16.96 -1.36 -3.88
C THR A 246 15.67 -0.93 -3.20
N ALA A 247 14.51 -1.13 -3.83
CA ALA A 247 13.21 -0.84 -3.23
C ALA A 247 12.95 -1.67 -1.97
N VAL A 248 13.22 -2.97 -2.01
CA VAL A 248 13.11 -3.85 -0.84
C VAL A 248 14.05 -3.38 0.26
N TYR A 249 15.30 -3.05 -0.08
CA TYR A 249 16.28 -2.55 0.88
C TYR A 249 15.78 -1.28 1.59
N VAL A 250 15.31 -0.28 0.83
CA VAL A 250 14.79 0.98 1.38
C VAL A 250 13.59 0.76 2.30
N THR A 251 12.66 -0.14 1.95
CA THR A 251 11.48 -0.44 2.78
C THR A 251 11.77 -1.25 4.05
N GLN A 252 12.96 -1.83 4.15
CA GLN A 252 13.41 -2.59 5.32
C GLN A 252 14.21 -1.75 6.30
N ILE A 253 14.62 -0.53 5.93
CA ILE A 253 15.40 0.32 6.82
C ILE A 253 14.54 0.74 8.01
N GLU A 254 15.01 0.40 9.20
CA GLU A 254 14.40 0.73 10.48
C GLU A 254 15.41 1.39 11.41
N LYS A 255 14.96 2.41 12.12
CA LYS A 255 15.66 2.99 13.27
C LYS A 255 15.15 2.31 14.54
N ARG A 256 16.05 1.63 15.24
CA ARG A 256 15.75 0.94 16.48
C ARG A 256 15.86 1.91 17.66
N LEU A 257 14.75 2.18 18.34
CA LEU A 257 14.73 3.00 19.54
C LEU A 257 14.71 2.13 20.78
N PRO A 258 15.75 2.16 21.64
CA PRO A 258 15.78 1.34 22.84
C PRO A 258 14.70 1.76 23.82
N LEU A 259 13.88 0.79 24.22
CA LEU A 259 12.83 0.93 25.22
C LEU A 259 13.37 0.58 26.60
N VAL A 260 12.82 1.25 27.61
CA VAL A 260 13.05 0.99 29.02
C VAL A 260 11.69 0.82 29.66
N TYR A 261 11.45 -0.33 30.30
CA TYR A 261 10.22 -0.59 31.04
C TYR A 261 10.38 -0.12 32.48
N TYR A 262 9.47 0.74 32.91
CA TYR A 262 9.37 1.24 34.27
C TYR A 262 8.36 0.41 35.04
N LYS A 263 8.75 -0.71 35.63
CA LYS A 263 7.84 -1.39 36.58
C LYS A 263 7.48 -0.40 37.69
N ARG A 264 6.20 -0.03 37.81
CA ARG A 264 5.66 0.46 39.08
C ARG A 264 5.95 -0.62 40.12
N ARG A 265 6.99 -0.45 40.93
CA ARG A 265 7.01 -1.14 42.21
C ARG A 265 5.72 -0.73 42.90
N ALA A 266 4.84 -1.69 43.15
CA ALA A 266 3.72 -1.53 44.06
C ALA A 266 4.32 -1.02 45.38
N GLN A 267 4.20 0.28 45.59
CA GLN A 267 4.66 0.95 46.79
C GLN A 267 3.58 0.74 47.85
N GLY A 268 3.43 -0.50 48.27
CA GLY A 268 2.70 -0.91 49.46
C GLY A 268 3.68 -1.68 50.32
N GLN A 269 4.00 -1.14 51.50
CA GLN A 269 4.94 -1.67 52.49
C GLN A 269 6.42 -1.44 52.22
N GLU A 270 6.87 -0.19 52.39
CA GLU A 270 8.02 0.11 53.25
C GLU A 270 8.07 1.63 53.46
N ALA A 271 7.14 2.09 54.32
CA ALA A 271 7.27 3.38 54.95
C ALA A 271 8.50 3.34 55.87
N GLY A 272 9.43 4.28 55.67
CA GLY A 272 10.41 4.60 56.70
C GLY A 272 11.87 4.37 56.36
N LYS A 273 12.35 4.77 55.18
CA LYS A 273 13.74 5.27 55.06
C LYS A 273 13.88 6.18 53.85
N ARG A 274 14.13 7.47 54.14
CA ARG A 274 14.60 8.48 53.19
C ARG A 274 15.87 7.97 52.50
N ARG A 275 15.72 7.35 51.33
CA ARG A 275 16.83 7.17 50.38
C ARG A 275 16.36 7.69 49.04
N ARG A 276 17.25 8.48 48.44
CA ARG A 276 17.11 9.19 47.17
C ARG A 276 16.37 8.33 46.13
N PRO A 277 15.61 8.93 45.19
CA PRO A 277 15.06 8.19 44.06
C PRO A 277 16.23 7.79 43.16
N SER A 278 16.93 6.72 43.52
CA SER A 278 17.89 6.08 42.64
C SER A 278 17.07 5.39 41.55
N VAL A 279 16.95 6.10 40.44
CA VAL A 279 16.59 5.61 39.12
C VAL A 279 17.63 4.54 38.74
N LEU A 280 17.47 3.32 39.26
CA LEU A 280 18.28 2.19 38.83
C LEU A 280 17.39 1.17 38.10
N PRO A 281 17.76 0.75 36.88
CA PRO A 281 17.07 -0.31 36.16
C PRO A 281 17.32 -1.64 36.89
N ALA A 282 16.27 -2.18 37.52
CA ALA A 282 16.31 -3.52 38.09
C ALA A 282 16.15 -4.54 36.97
N LYS A 283 17.28 -4.92 36.36
CA LYS A 283 17.60 -6.13 35.56
C LYS A 283 18.39 -5.72 34.30
N PRO A 284 19.52 -6.38 33.97
CA PRO A 284 20.17 -6.17 32.68
C PRO A 284 19.17 -6.57 31.57
N PRO A 285 18.95 -5.71 30.55
CA PRO A 285 18.06 -6.04 29.44
C PRO A 285 18.70 -7.21 28.68
N ARG A 286 18.15 -8.42 28.85
CA ARG A 286 18.68 -9.63 28.20
C ARG A 286 18.27 -9.79 26.74
N THR A 287 17.57 -8.80 26.21
CA THR A 287 17.46 -8.40 24.81
C THR A 287 17.14 -6.91 24.88
N SER A 288 17.83 -6.05 24.14
CA SER A 288 17.48 -4.64 24.11
C SER A 288 16.13 -4.50 23.43
N ASP A 289 15.05 -4.49 24.19
CA ASP A 289 13.71 -4.24 23.62
C ASP A 289 13.76 -2.89 22.92
N TYR A 290 13.35 -2.86 21.65
CA TYR A 290 13.41 -1.66 20.83
C TYR A 290 12.10 -1.45 20.09
N LEU A 291 11.73 -0.19 19.90
CA LEU A 291 10.67 0.21 19.01
C LEU A 291 11.25 0.41 17.62
N PRO A 292 10.89 -0.42 16.61
CA PRO A 292 11.31 -0.23 15.24
C PRO A 292 10.53 0.93 14.62
N LEU A 293 11.19 2.06 14.42
CA LEU A 293 10.65 3.13 13.59
C LEU A 293 11.15 2.98 12.16
N ARG A 294 10.25 2.65 11.24
CA ARG A 294 10.59 2.50 9.83
C ARG A 294 10.76 3.84 9.17
N ILE A 295 11.66 3.89 8.20
CA ILE A 295 11.84 5.04 7.32
C ILE A 295 10.55 5.36 6.55
N THR A 296 9.81 4.32 6.13
CA THR A 296 8.51 4.42 5.46
C THR A 296 7.42 3.74 6.31
N PRO A 297 6.76 4.46 7.25
CA PRO A 297 5.79 3.85 8.16
C PRO A 297 4.59 3.24 7.43
N SER A 298 4.16 3.85 6.32
CA SER A 298 3.05 3.41 5.44
C SER A 298 3.50 2.53 4.26
N GLY A 299 4.75 2.05 4.26
CA GLY A 299 5.32 1.28 3.15
C GLY A 299 5.33 2.08 1.85
N MET A 300 4.78 1.51 0.78
CA MET A 300 4.70 2.13 -0.56
C MET A 300 3.38 2.88 -0.81
N GLY A 301 2.52 3.05 0.20
CA GLY A 301 1.26 3.81 0.08
C GLY A 301 1.44 5.22 -0.49
N PRO A 302 2.45 6.01 -0.06
CA PRO A 302 2.69 7.34 -0.61
C PRO A 302 3.04 7.34 -2.10
N LEU A 303 3.72 6.29 -2.59
CA LEU A 303 4.00 6.14 -4.02
C LEU A 303 2.71 5.90 -4.81
N LEU A 304 1.79 5.08 -4.28
CA LEU A 304 0.46 4.88 -4.87
C LEU A 304 -0.36 6.18 -4.88
N MET A 305 -0.34 6.94 -3.77
CA MET A 305 -1.02 8.23 -3.71
C MET A 305 -0.42 9.24 -4.68
N ALA A 306 0.90 9.26 -4.82
CA ALA A 306 1.59 10.11 -5.78
C ALA A 306 1.15 9.80 -7.22
N SER A 307 1.09 8.51 -7.58
CA SER A 307 0.55 8.09 -8.88
C SER A 307 -0.90 8.53 -9.03
N PHE A 308 -1.76 8.33 -8.03
CA PHE A 308 -3.14 8.78 -8.07
C PHE A 308 -3.25 10.28 -8.36
N VAL A 309 -2.66 11.14 -7.53
CA VAL A 309 -2.81 12.60 -7.71
C VAL A 309 -2.23 13.04 -9.05
N PHE A 310 -1.10 12.49 -9.46
CA PHE A 310 -0.45 12.87 -10.71
C PHE A 310 -1.30 12.55 -11.95
N TYR A 311 -1.99 11.41 -11.96
CA TYR A 311 -2.78 10.98 -13.11
C TYR A 311 -4.25 11.40 -13.07
N MET A 312 -4.85 11.54 -11.88
CA MET A 312 -6.27 11.86 -11.72
C MET A 312 -6.52 13.37 -11.76
N LEU A 313 -5.60 14.18 -11.23
CA LEU A 313 -5.76 15.64 -11.20
C LEU A 313 -5.96 16.25 -12.60
N PRO A 314 -5.17 15.90 -13.64
CA PRO A 314 -5.41 16.40 -14.99
C PRO A 314 -6.77 15.97 -15.56
N GLN A 315 -7.25 14.77 -15.21
CA GLN A 315 -8.54 14.26 -15.68
C GLN A 315 -9.71 15.04 -15.05
N VAL A 316 -9.65 15.32 -13.75
CA VAL A 316 -10.67 16.14 -13.07
C VAL A 316 -10.66 17.57 -13.61
N VAL A 317 -9.47 18.14 -13.83
CA VAL A 317 -9.36 19.48 -14.42
C VAL A 317 -9.89 19.49 -15.86
N ALA A 318 -9.74 18.42 -16.62
CA ALA A 318 -10.28 18.30 -17.98
C ALA A 318 -11.81 18.36 -18.03
N PHE A 319 -12.48 17.87 -16.98
CA PHE A 319 -13.94 17.97 -16.86
C PHE A 319 -14.44 19.40 -16.68
N VAL A 320 -13.65 20.28 -16.03
CA VAL A 320 -14.06 21.67 -15.76
C VAL A 320 -13.52 22.63 -16.82
N HIS A 321 -12.23 22.48 -17.18
CA HIS A 321 -11.54 23.33 -18.14
C HIS A 321 -10.64 22.51 -19.07
N PRO A 322 -11.15 22.09 -20.25
CA PRO A 322 -10.42 21.19 -21.14
C PRO A 322 -9.09 21.77 -21.66
N LEU A 323 -9.04 23.08 -21.95
CA LEU A 323 -7.81 23.76 -22.41
C LEU A 323 -6.73 23.84 -21.31
N ALA A 324 -7.12 24.15 -20.08
CA ALA A 324 -6.20 24.21 -18.94
C ALA A 324 -5.66 22.82 -18.59
N ALA A 325 -6.50 21.79 -18.75
CA ALA A 325 -6.09 20.41 -18.54
C ALA A 325 -5.07 19.93 -19.57
N ILE A 326 -5.22 20.30 -20.85
CA ILE A 326 -4.24 19.97 -21.89
C ILE A 326 -2.91 20.67 -21.59
N ALA A 327 -2.92 21.93 -21.15
CA ALA A 327 -1.70 22.65 -20.77
C ALA A 327 -1.02 22.00 -19.55
N MET A 328 -1.79 21.66 -18.51
CA MET A 328 -1.27 20.99 -17.31
C MET A 328 -0.76 19.58 -17.62
N ALA A 329 -1.50 18.81 -18.41
CA ALA A 329 -1.08 17.49 -18.86
C ALA A 329 0.19 17.57 -19.72
N SER A 330 0.29 18.54 -20.63
CA SER A 330 1.48 18.74 -21.45
C SER A 330 2.72 19.11 -20.62
N PHE A 331 2.53 19.85 -19.54
CA PHE A 331 3.60 20.20 -18.60
C PHE A 331 4.00 19.02 -17.72
N LEU A 332 3.03 18.30 -17.15
CA LEU A 332 3.27 17.19 -16.23
C LEU A 332 3.80 15.94 -16.96
N PHE A 333 3.24 15.60 -18.12
CA PHE A 333 3.61 14.42 -18.91
C PHE A 333 4.77 14.64 -19.87
N ASN A 334 5.49 15.75 -19.77
CA ASN A 334 6.67 15.98 -20.59
C ASN A 334 7.77 14.95 -20.24
N PRO A 335 8.29 14.14 -21.19
CA PRO A 335 9.26 13.08 -20.91
C PRO A 335 10.55 13.53 -20.21
N THR A 336 10.93 14.81 -20.30
CA THR A 336 12.14 15.35 -19.65
C THR A 336 11.86 15.85 -18.23
N VAL A 337 10.65 16.35 -17.96
CA VAL A 337 10.26 16.95 -16.68
C VAL A 337 9.58 15.91 -15.76
N LEU A 338 8.90 14.91 -16.35
CA LEU A 338 8.12 13.88 -15.67
C LEU A 338 8.91 13.12 -14.59
N PRO A 339 10.18 12.68 -14.80
CA PRO A 339 10.91 11.98 -13.75
C PRO A 339 11.09 12.84 -12.49
N TRP A 340 11.44 14.12 -12.67
CA TRP A 340 11.73 15.05 -11.58
C TRP A 340 10.46 15.54 -10.88
N SER A 341 9.43 15.90 -11.65
CA SER A 341 8.15 16.36 -11.09
C SER A 341 7.45 15.25 -10.29
N PHE A 342 7.48 14.01 -10.81
CA PHE A 342 6.95 12.85 -10.09
C PHE A 342 7.74 12.56 -8.82
N GLY A 343 9.08 12.57 -8.88
CA GLY A 343 9.94 12.39 -7.71
C GLY A 343 9.68 13.44 -6.62
N LEU A 344 9.58 14.71 -7.00
CA LEU A 344 9.25 15.79 -6.08
C LEU A 344 7.86 15.60 -5.47
N PHE A 345 6.88 15.16 -6.25
CA PHE A 345 5.55 14.86 -5.74
C PHE A 345 5.60 13.71 -4.71
N VAL A 346 6.28 12.61 -5.02
CA VAL A 346 6.50 11.50 -4.09
C VAL A 346 7.18 11.99 -2.80
N PHE A 347 8.20 12.84 -2.91
CA PHE A 347 8.85 13.45 -1.75
C PHE A 347 7.88 14.25 -0.88
N LEU A 348 7.06 15.11 -1.49
CA LEU A 348 6.03 15.88 -0.79
C LEU A 348 4.99 14.98 -0.14
N THR A 349 4.58 13.89 -0.80
CA THR A 349 3.62 12.92 -0.24
C THR A 349 4.12 12.23 1.02
N MET A 350 5.42 11.93 1.08
CA MET A 350 6.07 11.37 2.27
C MET A 350 6.28 12.42 3.36
N LEU A 351 6.66 13.64 2.98
CA LEU A 351 6.98 14.70 3.93
C LEU A 351 5.73 15.20 4.67
N LEU A 352 4.63 15.40 3.94
CA LEU A 352 3.39 15.96 4.48
C LEU A 352 2.55 14.95 5.25
N ASP A 353 2.87 13.65 5.17
CA ASP A 353 2.21 12.56 5.87
C ASP A 353 0.67 12.67 5.88
N PHE A 354 0.07 12.29 4.75
CA PHE A 354 -1.36 12.41 4.47
C PHE A 354 -2.26 11.53 5.37
N GLY A 355 -1.70 10.74 6.29
CA GLY A 355 -2.43 9.79 7.12
C GLY A 355 -2.27 9.94 8.64
N SER A 356 -1.11 10.34 9.17
CA SER A 356 -0.73 10.00 10.55
C SER A 356 -0.43 11.17 11.49
N GLY A 357 -1.20 12.26 11.40
CA GLY A 357 -1.06 13.47 12.23
C GLY A 357 -1.04 13.27 13.76
N ASN A 358 -1.44 12.11 14.29
CA ASN A 358 -1.39 11.77 15.73
C ASN A 358 -0.60 10.48 16.05
N ALA A 359 0.09 9.85 15.09
CA ALA A 359 0.71 8.54 15.35
C ALA A 359 1.77 8.58 16.45
N ALA A 360 2.58 9.64 16.51
CA ALA A 360 3.55 9.83 17.60
C ALA A 360 2.88 9.90 18.98
N ARG A 361 1.74 10.59 19.07
CA ARG A 361 0.96 10.71 20.29
C ARG A 361 0.35 9.38 20.73
N GLU A 362 -0.29 8.67 19.80
CA GLU A 362 -0.86 7.34 20.07
C GLU A 362 0.23 6.35 20.49
N MET A 363 1.42 6.42 19.88
CA MET A 363 2.56 5.60 20.28
C MET A 363 3.06 5.96 21.68
N ALA A 364 3.09 7.25 22.03
CA ALA A 364 3.46 7.70 23.38
C ALA A 364 2.43 7.26 24.43
N GLU A 365 1.13 7.40 24.15
CA GLU A 365 0.03 6.94 25.01
C GLU A 365 0.06 5.41 25.16
N TRP A 366 0.29 4.67 24.07
CA TRP A 366 0.47 3.22 24.12
C TRP A 366 1.68 2.82 24.96
N MET A 367 2.84 3.46 24.77
CA MET A 367 4.02 3.20 25.58
C MET A 367 3.75 3.49 27.06
N ALA A 368 3.06 4.60 27.37
CA ALA A 368 2.65 4.91 28.74
C ALA A 368 1.72 3.83 29.33
N SER A 369 0.83 3.25 28.52
CA SER A 369 -0.07 2.17 28.96
C SER A 369 0.66 0.86 29.29
N VAL A 370 1.80 0.60 28.63
CA VAL A 370 2.65 -0.59 28.86
C VAL A 370 3.78 -0.28 29.86
N ASP A 371 3.71 0.87 30.55
CA ASP A 371 4.77 1.36 31.44
C ASP A 371 6.17 1.36 30.75
N ALA A 372 6.21 1.59 29.45
CA ALA A 372 7.42 1.67 28.65
C ALA A 372 7.75 3.14 28.34
N GLY A 373 9.04 3.47 28.28
CA GLY A 373 9.49 4.76 27.76
C GLY A 373 10.79 4.64 26.98
N VAL A 374 11.10 5.69 26.22
CA VAL A 374 12.32 5.75 25.43
C VAL A 374 13.50 6.06 26.35
N LYS A 375 14.62 5.35 26.16
CA LYS A 375 15.83 5.58 26.96
C LYS A 375 16.30 7.05 26.83
N GLY A 376 16.39 7.75 27.96
CA GLY A 376 16.91 9.13 28.03
C GLY A 376 15.87 10.23 27.82
N VAL A 377 14.59 9.89 27.69
CA VAL A 377 13.49 10.87 27.56
C VAL A 377 12.45 10.63 28.66
N SER A 378 11.98 11.70 29.29
CA SER A 378 10.92 11.62 30.31
C SER A 378 9.59 11.19 29.69
N PRO A 379 8.81 10.31 30.34
CA PRO A 379 7.51 9.87 29.84
C PRO A 379 6.50 11.03 29.78
N GLY A 380 5.55 10.96 28.85
CA GLY A 380 4.52 11.98 28.63
C GLY A 380 4.85 12.91 27.44
N PRO A 381 4.61 14.23 27.54
CA PRO A 381 4.69 15.15 26.40
C PRO A 381 6.08 15.21 25.76
N PHE A 382 7.15 15.09 26.56
CA PHE A 382 8.52 15.05 26.05
C PHE A 382 8.80 13.82 25.18
N THR A 383 8.15 12.69 25.45
CA THR A 383 8.26 11.49 24.60
C THR A 383 7.51 11.70 23.29
N GLU A 384 6.34 12.35 23.32
CA GLU A 384 5.58 12.71 22.12
C GLU A 384 6.41 13.64 21.20
N ASP A 385 6.94 14.74 21.73
CA ASP A 385 7.75 15.70 20.96
C ASP A 385 8.99 15.03 20.35
N PHE A 386 9.66 14.17 21.13
CA PHE A 386 10.80 13.41 20.65
C PHE A 386 10.42 12.48 19.50
N LEU A 387 9.31 11.74 19.62
CA LEU A 387 8.83 10.86 18.54
C LEU A 387 8.44 11.65 17.30
N VAL A 388 7.79 12.81 17.45
CA VAL A 388 7.46 13.71 16.32
C VAL A 388 8.73 14.13 15.58
N GLN A 389 9.76 14.55 16.31
CA GLN A 389 11.04 14.94 15.71
C GLN A 389 11.71 13.77 15.00
N GLN A 390 11.76 12.59 15.63
CA GLN A 390 12.35 11.40 15.01
C GLN A 390 11.57 10.96 13.76
N GLN A 391 10.24 10.95 13.83
CA GLN A 391 9.36 10.66 12.69
C GLN A 391 9.59 11.65 11.54
N GLY A 392 9.69 12.95 11.82
CA GLY A 392 10.00 13.97 10.82
C GLY A 392 11.33 13.71 10.10
N LEU A 393 12.38 13.39 10.85
CA LEU A 393 13.69 13.06 10.27
C LEU A 393 13.64 11.80 9.40
N MET A 394 12.98 10.73 9.87
CA MET A 394 12.86 9.50 9.09
C MET A 394 12.01 9.70 7.83
N ARG A 395 10.93 10.48 7.91
CA ARG A 395 10.10 10.83 6.74
C ARG A 395 10.88 11.65 5.73
N PHE A 396 11.73 12.57 6.17
CA PHE A 396 12.57 13.35 5.27
C PHE A 396 13.54 12.45 4.49
N TRP A 397 14.32 11.62 5.19
CA TRP A 397 15.28 10.70 4.53
C TRP A 397 14.58 9.61 3.73
N GLY A 398 13.43 9.13 4.21
CA GLY A 398 12.62 8.12 3.52
C GLY A 398 11.94 8.64 2.28
N GLY A 399 11.33 9.82 2.38
CA GLY A 399 10.79 10.53 1.24
C GLY A 399 11.87 10.76 0.19
N LEU A 400 13.07 11.17 0.59
CA LEU A 400 14.18 11.39 -0.34
C LEU A 400 14.61 10.09 -1.03
N ALA A 401 14.73 8.99 -0.29
CA ALA A 401 15.12 7.69 -0.84
C ALA A 401 14.05 7.14 -1.81
N VAL A 402 12.77 7.20 -1.45
CA VAL A 402 11.66 6.73 -2.30
C VAL A 402 11.46 7.64 -3.51
N ALA A 403 11.62 8.96 -3.35
CA ALA A 403 11.60 9.91 -4.46
C ALA A 403 12.73 9.66 -5.44
N GLY A 404 13.98 9.48 -4.95
CA GLY A 404 15.12 9.13 -5.80
C GLY A 404 14.89 7.83 -6.56
N LEU A 405 14.30 6.84 -5.90
CA LEU A 405 13.95 5.55 -6.51
C LEU A 405 12.83 5.68 -7.56
N ALA A 406 11.84 6.55 -7.33
CA ALA A 406 10.80 6.88 -8.29
C ALA A 406 11.34 7.64 -9.52
N VAL A 407 12.27 8.59 -9.33
CA VAL A 407 12.98 9.28 -10.42
C VAL A 407 13.77 8.26 -11.24
N ALA A 408 14.53 7.38 -10.56
CA ALA A 408 15.32 6.34 -11.21
C ALA A 408 14.45 5.38 -12.03
N ALA A 409 13.28 5.00 -11.50
CA ALA A 409 12.33 4.15 -12.20
C ALA A 409 11.78 4.81 -13.48
N ASN A 410 11.37 6.08 -13.40
CA ASN A 410 10.90 6.82 -14.58
C ASN A 410 12.01 7.02 -15.63
N LEU A 411 13.23 7.33 -15.18
CA LEU A 411 14.37 7.48 -16.09
C LEU A 411 14.72 6.15 -16.76
N PHE A 412 14.64 5.05 -16.01
CA PHE A 412 14.81 3.70 -16.54
C PHE A 412 13.73 3.34 -17.56
N ASP A 413 12.46 3.67 -17.30
CA ASP A 413 11.37 3.43 -18.26
C ASP A 413 11.50 4.30 -19.51
N ALA A 414 11.96 5.55 -19.38
CA ALA A 414 12.25 6.42 -20.51
C ALA A 414 13.42 5.86 -21.36
N ALA A 415 14.46 5.34 -20.72
CA ALA A 415 15.58 4.68 -21.40
C ALA A 415 15.13 3.39 -22.11
N CYS A 416 14.30 2.58 -21.44
CA CYS A 416 13.73 1.36 -22.03
C CYS A 416 12.84 1.67 -23.23
N THR A 417 11.98 2.68 -23.14
CA THR A 417 11.10 3.07 -24.26
C THR A 417 11.91 3.48 -25.48
N ARG A 418 13.01 4.23 -25.31
CA ARG A 418 13.92 4.61 -26.41
C ARG A 418 14.68 3.43 -27.02
N GLN A 419 15.02 2.42 -26.22
CA GLN A 419 15.88 1.31 -26.67
C GLN A 419 15.12 0.06 -27.11
N LEU A 420 13.94 -0.18 -26.53
CA LEU A 420 13.14 -1.42 -26.66
C LEU A 420 11.79 -1.16 -27.34
N GLY A 421 11.36 0.10 -27.50
CA GLY A 421 10.02 0.44 -27.99
C GLY A 421 8.88 0.07 -27.03
N ALA A 422 9.20 -0.47 -25.85
CA ALA A 422 8.23 -0.89 -24.84
C ALA A 422 8.68 -0.43 -23.44
N SER A 423 7.73 0.03 -22.62
CA SER A 423 7.97 0.42 -21.23
C SER A 423 7.80 -0.78 -20.29
N LEU A 424 8.79 -1.02 -19.44
CA LEU A 424 8.73 -2.09 -18.43
C LEU A 424 7.88 -1.71 -17.21
N ASN A 425 7.58 -0.41 -17.04
CA ASN A 425 6.77 0.13 -15.95
C ASN A 425 7.39 -0.20 -14.57
N ALA A 426 8.64 0.21 -14.36
CA ALA A 426 9.42 -0.11 -13.17
C ALA A 426 8.76 0.35 -11.85
N ILE A 427 7.95 1.42 -11.88
CA ILE A 427 7.19 1.89 -10.71
C ILE A 427 6.22 0.82 -10.20
N THR A 428 5.56 0.08 -11.11
CA THR A 428 4.64 -1.01 -10.72
C THR A 428 5.37 -2.14 -10.02
N LEU A 429 6.57 -2.48 -10.50
CA LEU A 429 7.40 -3.50 -9.86
C LEU A 429 7.77 -3.09 -8.43
N ILE A 430 8.17 -1.83 -8.24
CA ILE A 430 8.50 -1.27 -6.93
C ILE A 430 7.29 -1.36 -5.99
N MET A 431 6.10 -0.98 -6.46
CA MET A 431 4.86 -1.10 -5.67
C MET A 431 4.55 -2.55 -5.31
N ILE A 432 4.63 -3.49 -6.26
CA ILE A 432 4.42 -4.92 -6.03
C ILE A 432 5.33 -5.41 -4.89
N THR A 433 6.63 -5.11 -4.95
CA THR A 433 7.57 -5.55 -3.90
C THR A 433 7.22 -4.98 -2.52
N GLY A 434 6.77 -3.72 -2.45
CA GLY A 434 6.32 -3.09 -1.20
C GLY A 434 5.07 -3.75 -0.61
N PHE A 435 4.07 -4.04 -1.45
CA PHE A 435 2.84 -4.71 -1.02
C PHE A 435 3.11 -6.13 -0.54
N ILE A 436 3.88 -6.91 -1.30
CA ILE A 436 4.26 -8.28 -0.92
C ILE A 436 5.02 -8.27 0.42
N THR A 437 5.97 -7.35 0.60
CA THR A 437 6.72 -7.23 1.86
C THR A 437 5.80 -6.92 3.04
N THR A 438 4.77 -6.10 2.82
CA THR A 438 3.78 -5.76 3.85
C THR A 438 2.86 -6.94 4.17
N ALA A 439 2.34 -7.63 3.15
CA ALA A 439 1.52 -8.83 3.31
C ALA A 439 2.29 -9.95 4.03
N LEU A 440 3.57 -10.14 3.71
CA LEU A 440 4.45 -11.09 4.39
C LEU A 440 4.64 -10.77 5.87
N ARG A 441 4.81 -9.49 6.22
CA ARG A 441 4.94 -9.06 7.62
C ARG A 441 3.64 -9.33 8.39
N GLN A 442 2.48 -9.10 7.78
CA GLN A 442 1.19 -9.43 8.38
C GLN A 442 1.00 -10.95 8.53
N ALA A 443 1.43 -11.75 7.55
CA ALA A 443 1.44 -13.20 7.68
C ALA A 443 2.34 -13.66 8.84
N GLN A 444 3.52 -13.05 8.99
CA GLN A 444 4.46 -13.33 10.09
C GLN A 444 3.89 -12.97 11.46
N SER A 445 3.17 -11.84 11.59
CA SER A 445 2.53 -11.49 12.85
C SER A 445 1.42 -12.49 13.22
N LEU A 446 0.61 -12.93 12.24
CA LEU A 446 -0.41 -13.97 12.46
C LEU A 446 0.19 -15.32 12.86
N MET A 447 1.37 -15.68 12.37
CA MET A 447 2.08 -16.91 12.76
C MET A 447 2.57 -16.90 14.21
N GLN A 448 2.78 -15.71 14.80
CA GLN A 448 3.21 -15.60 16.20
C GLN A 448 2.06 -15.78 17.18
N LEU A 449 0.82 -15.45 16.81
CA LEU A 449 -0.37 -15.59 17.66
C LEU A 449 -0.58 -17.01 18.23
N PRO A 450 -0.56 -18.10 17.46
CA PRO A 450 -0.73 -19.44 18.02
C PRO A 450 0.46 -19.91 18.86
N ARG A 451 1.65 -19.31 18.70
CA ARG A 451 2.79 -19.56 19.59
C ARG A 451 2.56 -18.89 20.95
N LEU A 452 2.08 -17.64 20.93
CA LEU A 452 1.73 -16.89 22.14
C LEU A 452 0.55 -17.50 22.89
N ALA A 453 -0.49 -17.95 22.17
CA ALA A 453 -1.62 -18.64 22.79
C ALA A 453 -1.21 -19.94 23.48
N ARG A 454 -0.32 -20.72 22.87
CA ARG A 454 0.26 -21.92 23.50
C ARG A 454 1.14 -21.58 24.70
N ALA A 455 1.91 -20.49 24.64
CA ALA A 455 2.71 -20.03 25.76
C ALA A 455 1.84 -19.57 26.95
N LEU A 456 0.77 -18.80 26.68
CA LEU A 456 -0.19 -18.37 27.70
C LEU A 456 -0.97 -19.53 28.31
N ALA A 457 -1.34 -20.53 27.51
CA ALA A 457 -1.98 -21.74 28.03
C ALA A 457 -1.06 -22.49 29.00
N ARG A 458 0.23 -22.64 28.66
CA ARG A 458 1.24 -23.24 29.54
C ARG A 458 1.47 -22.43 30.81
N GLU A 459 1.51 -21.10 30.74
CA GLU A 459 1.61 -20.26 31.94
C GLU A 459 0.38 -20.41 32.84
N ARG A 460 -0.83 -20.47 32.26
CA ARG A 460 -2.05 -20.70 33.04
C ARG A 460 -2.05 -22.05 33.74
N GLU A 461 -1.60 -23.11 33.05
CA GLU A 461 -1.45 -24.45 33.65
C GLU A 461 -0.45 -24.42 34.82
N LEU A 462 0.71 -23.78 34.63
CA LEU A 462 1.73 -23.66 35.69
C LEU A 462 1.25 -22.83 36.89
N LEU A 463 0.47 -21.77 36.67
CA LEU A 463 -0.12 -20.96 37.73
C LEU A 463 -1.29 -21.67 38.43
N SER A 464 -1.97 -22.61 37.78
CA SER A 464 -3.00 -23.43 38.41
C SER A 464 -2.44 -24.61 39.21
N ALA A 465 -1.19 -25.00 38.94
CA ALA A 465 -0.49 -26.09 39.60
C ALA A 465 0.38 -25.63 40.80
N ALA A 466 0.59 -24.31 40.95
CA ALA A 466 1.28 -23.67 42.06
C ALA A 466 0.28 -23.04 43.03
#